data_AF-V5ZBP6-F1
#
_entry.id   AF-V5ZBP6-F1
#
_cell.length_a   1.000
_cell.length_b   1.000
_cell.length_c   1.000
_cell.angle_alpha   90.00
_cell.angle_beta   90.00
_cell.angle_gamma   90.00
#
_symmetry.space_group_name_H-M   'P 1'
#
loop_
_entity.id
_entity.type
_entity.pdbx_description
1 polymer ?
#
loop_
_entity_poly.entity_id
_entity_poly.type
_entity_poly.pdbx_seq_one_letter_code
_entity_poly.pdbx_strand_id
1 'polypeptide(L)'
;MGGWLLTRNASGGKINIKCEISEGVMKYEDRVLDVNDGENKSYIEIELSLKGKHVEPNDWATENDIVDENTCCYQLVADPDNKVIISGFEFTGPQISNDNLNLILSALFNGWFKSNLSAFNQIFAVILIGLRAKNSDYQWLYPSAYSYAANSSLDSQTTGFGILTLIEGRTDTGKLQQSVDISALRLVKRFGANLALVISKAMFVKHILLKAAVSLIKNSQESDFTISDSGLSLTNTREIVWQDFDAGDGKTVSPVLPKDGFILTLQSDYIHITLQGAHYRPQEGVTVYMGLEQNFRYKVGENAKGEPVFVPDEKGLGDAQVSCSVKFDKWMQAMEITMGVIASIAAVISLGTLAYGAIATRAASTLMAAESEGAVMFSVNTTEAELVTAEATTVARNIANGAVSNPTIFNIVKLTSAIIAAIAGTAAGAIAISEAIYKSEYDDVPSFYHFASIITGTSVWPHMKNITLKSASLADSFVIGLELK
;
A
#
# COMPACT_ATOMS: atom_id res chain seq x y z
N MET A 1 -25.78 -17.29 -29.75
CA MET A 1 -25.28 -16.05 -29.10
C MET A 1 -23.85 -15.82 -29.54
N GLY A 2 -23.45 -14.55 -29.62
CA GLY A 2 -22.08 -14.10 -29.91
C GLY A 2 -21.26 -13.92 -28.64
N GLY A 3 -20.34 -12.95 -28.65
CA GLY A 3 -19.51 -12.63 -27.49
C GLY A 3 -20.31 -12.07 -26.33
N TRP A 4 -19.89 -12.41 -25.10
CA TRP A 4 -20.43 -11.85 -23.86
C TRP A 4 -19.37 -10.94 -23.25
N LEU A 5 -19.71 -9.67 -23.03
CA LEU A 5 -18.75 -8.64 -22.66
C LEU A 5 -19.20 -7.92 -21.40
N LEU A 6 -18.32 -7.81 -20.40
CA LEU A 6 -18.57 -6.93 -19.26
C LEU A 6 -18.70 -5.48 -19.75
N THR A 7 -19.74 -4.78 -19.28
CA THR A 7 -20.00 -3.40 -19.69
C THR A 7 -19.68 -2.41 -18.57
N ARG A 8 -19.82 -1.12 -18.90
CA ARG A 8 -19.51 0.00 -18.01
C ARG A 8 -20.61 0.29 -16.98
N ASN A 9 -21.76 -0.38 -17.05
CA ASN A 9 -22.91 -0.10 -16.17
C ASN A 9 -22.94 -0.95 -14.89
N ALA A 10 -21.77 -1.34 -14.38
CA ALA A 10 -21.66 -2.20 -13.21
C ALA A 10 -21.60 -1.40 -11.90
N SER A 11 -22.29 -1.86 -10.86
CA SER A 11 -22.34 -1.18 -9.56
C SER A 11 -22.55 -2.15 -8.40
N GLY A 12 -21.61 -2.12 -7.45
CA GLY A 12 -21.61 -2.96 -6.27
C GLY A 12 -21.66 -4.45 -6.60
N GLY A 13 -22.55 -5.20 -5.94
CA GLY A 13 -22.71 -6.65 -6.17
C GLY A 13 -23.34 -7.04 -7.51
N LYS A 14 -23.70 -6.06 -8.36
CA LYS A 14 -24.27 -6.33 -9.68
C LYS A 14 -23.23 -6.12 -10.78
N ILE A 15 -23.10 -7.11 -11.64
CA ILE A 15 -22.31 -7.01 -12.86
C ILE A 15 -23.22 -6.83 -14.06
N ASN A 16 -22.79 -6.01 -15.03
CA ASN A 16 -23.52 -5.80 -16.27
C ASN A 16 -22.78 -6.47 -17.43
N ILE A 17 -23.49 -7.25 -18.24
CA ILE A 17 -22.95 -8.01 -19.37
C ILE A 17 -23.77 -7.71 -20.61
N LYS A 18 -23.08 -7.36 -21.70
CA LYS A 18 -23.64 -7.29 -23.05
C LYS A 18 -23.50 -8.65 -23.73
N CYS A 19 -24.63 -9.27 -24.03
CA CYS A 19 -24.75 -10.52 -24.75
C CYS A 19 -25.05 -10.22 -26.23
N GLU A 20 -24.08 -10.41 -27.12
CA GLU A 20 -24.31 -10.24 -28.55
C GLU A 20 -25.17 -11.39 -29.11
N ILE A 21 -25.94 -11.08 -30.14
CA ILE A 21 -26.74 -12.05 -30.89
C ILE A 21 -26.11 -12.16 -32.28
N SER A 22 -25.27 -13.19 -32.50
CA SER A 22 -24.65 -13.41 -33.82
C SER A 22 -25.68 -13.66 -34.91
N GLU A 23 -26.66 -14.50 -34.62
CA GLU A 23 -27.76 -14.89 -35.50
C GLU A 23 -28.97 -15.23 -34.63
N GLY A 24 -30.17 -14.99 -35.16
CA GLY A 24 -31.42 -15.29 -34.49
C GLY A 24 -32.62 -14.87 -35.32
N VAL A 25 -33.72 -15.60 -35.16
CA VAL A 25 -35.00 -15.27 -35.78
C VAL A 25 -36.10 -15.19 -34.73
N MET A 26 -36.99 -14.22 -34.87
CA MET A 26 -38.23 -14.12 -34.11
C MET A 26 -39.36 -14.68 -34.95
N LYS A 27 -40.08 -15.67 -34.42
CA LYS A 27 -41.35 -16.12 -34.99
C LYS A 27 -42.46 -15.32 -34.33
N TYR A 28 -43.17 -14.53 -35.12
CA TYR A 28 -44.28 -13.71 -34.64
C TYR A 28 -45.42 -13.83 -35.64
N GLU A 29 -46.56 -14.38 -35.18
CA GLU A 29 -47.64 -14.82 -36.06
C GLU A 29 -47.10 -15.77 -37.14
N ASP A 30 -47.46 -15.58 -38.42
CA ASP A 30 -47.00 -16.39 -39.55
C ASP A 30 -45.69 -15.85 -40.17
N ARG A 31 -45.00 -14.91 -39.51
CA ARG A 31 -43.78 -14.29 -40.01
C ARG A 31 -42.53 -14.83 -39.30
N VAL A 32 -41.45 -14.96 -40.07
CA VAL A 32 -40.10 -15.19 -39.56
C VAL A 32 -39.31 -13.90 -39.79
N LEU A 33 -38.87 -13.28 -38.71
CA LEU A 33 -38.19 -12.00 -38.72
C LEU A 33 -36.76 -12.18 -38.26
N ASP A 34 -35.79 -11.72 -39.04
CA ASP A 34 -34.39 -11.73 -38.61
C ASP A 34 -34.15 -10.72 -37.49
N VAL A 35 -33.44 -11.16 -36.45
CA VAL A 35 -33.08 -10.32 -35.31
C VAL A 35 -32.02 -9.28 -35.70
N ASN A 36 -31.18 -9.60 -36.69
CA ASN A 36 -30.10 -8.74 -37.19
C ASN A 36 -30.43 -8.20 -38.59
N ASP A 37 -29.84 -7.06 -38.96
CA ASP A 37 -29.90 -6.49 -40.32
C ASP A 37 -28.85 -7.07 -41.29
N GLY A 38 -27.94 -7.93 -40.80
CA GLY A 38 -26.85 -8.54 -41.57
C GLY A 38 -25.53 -7.77 -41.54
N GLU A 39 -25.54 -6.48 -41.20
CA GLU A 39 -24.35 -5.63 -41.07
C GLU A 39 -23.96 -5.40 -39.61
N ASN A 40 -24.95 -5.16 -38.75
CA ASN A 40 -24.83 -4.86 -37.33
C ASN A 40 -25.40 -6.00 -36.49
N LYS A 41 -24.72 -6.30 -35.38
CA LYS A 41 -25.19 -7.31 -34.42
C LYS A 41 -26.10 -6.70 -33.37
N SER A 42 -27.25 -7.32 -33.18
CA SER A 42 -28.13 -7.06 -32.04
C SER A 42 -27.49 -7.51 -30.73
N TYR A 43 -27.95 -6.95 -29.61
CA TYR A 43 -27.50 -7.35 -28.28
C TYR A 43 -28.56 -7.14 -27.22
N ILE A 44 -28.32 -7.79 -26.07
CA ILE A 44 -29.03 -7.53 -24.82
C ILE A 44 -28.02 -7.29 -23.72
N GLU A 45 -28.24 -6.26 -22.93
CA GLU A 45 -27.50 -6.01 -21.69
C GLU A 45 -28.29 -6.55 -20.51
N ILE A 46 -27.62 -7.36 -19.69
CA ILE A 46 -28.18 -7.96 -18.49
C ILE A 46 -27.38 -7.54 -17.26
N GLU A 47 -28.09 -7.25 -16.17
CA GLU A 47 -27.53 -7.22 -14.83
C GLU A 47 -27.72 -8.59 -14.18
N LEU A 48 -26.65 -9.10 -13.58
CA LEU A 48 -26.70 -10.33 -12.79
C LEU A 48 -25.87 -10.20 -11.51
N SER A 49 -26.21 -11.04 -10.53
CA SER A 49 -25.43 -11.22 -9.30
C SER A 49 -24.61 -12.50 -9.38
N LEU A 50 -23.55 -12.59 -8.59
CA LEU A 50 -22.68 -13.77 -8.51
C LEU A 50 -22.88 -14.46 -7.17
N LYS A 51 -22.67 -15.78 -7.18
CA LYS A 51 -22.58 -16.58 -5.95
C LYS A 51 -21.31 -17.41 -5.94
N GLY A 52 -20.85 -17.74 -4.73
CA GLY A 52 -19.77 -18.70 -4.54
C GLY A 52 -20.28 -20.13 -4.71
N LYS A 53 -19.77 -20.84 -5.71
CA LYS A 53 -19.94 -22.29 -5.83
C LYS A 53 -18.77 -22.98 -5.13
N HIS A 54 -19.06 -23.82 -4.15
CA HIS A 54 -18.04 -24.58 -3.43
C HIS A 54 -17.31 -25.55 -4.37
N VAL A 55 -15.98 -25.61 -4.24
CA VAL A 55 -15.10 -26.56 -4.94
C VAL A 55 -13.99 -27.05 -4.02
N GLU A 56 -13.25 -28.07 -4.45
CA GLU A 56 -12.15 -28.63 -3.68
C GLU A 56 -10.97 -27.64 -3.59
N PRO A 57 -10.50 -27.27 -2.38
CA PRO A 57 -9.40 -26.31 -2.23
C PRO A 57 -8.07 -26.79 -2.81
N ASN A 58 -7.79 -28.10 -2.76
CA ASN A 58 -6.52 -28.68 -3.20
C ASN A 58 -6.24 -28.46 -4.70
N ASP A 59 -7.26 -28.21 -5.50
CA ASP A 59 -7.11 -27.92 -6.93
C ASP A 59 -6.55 -26.50 -7.18
N TRP A 60 -6.56 -25.64 -6.17
CA TRP A 60 -6.22 -24.22 -6.27
C TRP A 60 -5.15 -23.75 -5.28
N ALA A 61 -4.92 -24.50 -4.21
CA ALA A 61 -3.87 -24.19 -3.23
C ALA A 61 -2.47 -24.32 -3.86
N THR A 62 -1.55 -23.48 -3.40
CA THR A 62 -0.15 -23.47 -3.83
C THR A 62 0.74 -24.24 -2.85
N GLU A 63 2.00 -24.45 -3.23
CA GLU A 63 2.98 -25.12 -2.36
C GLU A 63 3.27 -24.35 -1.06
N ASN A 64 2.89 -23.08 -0.93
CA ASN A 64 3.11 -22.28 0.28
C ASN A 64 1.93 -22.32 1.25
N ASP A 65 0.88 -23.04 0.88
CA ASP A 65 -0.38 -23.10 1.61
C ASP A 65 -0.50 -24.39 2.41
N ILE A 66 -1.22 -24.31 3.53
CA ILE A 66 -1.66 -25.45 4.31
C ILE A 66 -3.19 -25.46 4.23
N VAL A 67 -3.71 -26.48 3.56
CA VAL A 67 -5.14 -26.80 3.49
C VAL A 67 -5.52 -27.65 4.69
N ASP A 68 -6.55 -27.25 5.42
CA ASP A 68 -7.13 -28.02 6.53
C ASP A 68 -8.67 -27.99 6.52
N GLU A 69 -9.29 -28.54 7.57
CA GLU A 69 -10.75 -28.67 7.70
C GLU A 69 -11.52 -27.33 7.69
N ASN A 70 -10.85 -26.22 7.95
CA ASN A 70 -11.46 -24.88 7.91
C ASN A 70 -11.28 -24.19 6.56
N THR A 71 -10.50 -24.79 5.64
CA THR A 71 -10.25 -24.21 4.32
C THR A 71 -11.46 -24.42 3.41
N CYS A 72 -11.97 -23.33 2.85
CA CYS A 72 -13.04 -23.36 1.86
C CYS A 72 -12.57 -22.70 0.55
N CYS A 73 -13.05 -23.21 -0.58
CA CYS A 73 -12.75 -22.65 -1.90
C CYS A 73 -14.05 -22.38 -2.67
N TYR A 74 -14.16 -21.18 -3.24
CA TYR A 74 -15.36 -20.72 -3.93
C TYR A 74 -15.03 -20.21 -5.33
N GLN A 75 -15.71 -20.77 -6.34
CA GLN A 75 -15.76 -20.18 -7.68
C GLN A 75 -16.91 -19.17 -7.74
N LEU A 76 -16.60 -17.91 -8.04
CA LEU A 76 -17.62 -16.90 -8.34
C LEU A 76 -18.22 -17.18 -9.71
N VAL A 77 -19.50 -17.52 -9.74
CA VAL A 77 -20.28 -17.81 -10.94
C VAL A 77 -21.59 -17.04 -10.91
N ALA A 78 -22.26 -16.91 -12.06
CA ALA A 78 -23.57 -16.28 -12.10
C ALA A 78 -24.55 -16.99 -11.15
N ASP A 79 -25.36 -16.20 -10.44
CA ASP A 79 -26.33 -16.72 -9.50
C ASP A 79 -27.67 -17.03 -10.20
N PRO A 80 -28.00 -18.30 -10.44
CA PRO A 80 -29.26 -18.71 -11.05
C PRO A 80 -30.48 -18.47 -10.15
N ASP A 81 -30.28 -18.29 -8.85
CA ASP A 81 -31.37 -18.09 -7.88
C ASP A 81 -31.81 -16.62 -7.82
N ASN A 82 -30.97 -15.71 -8.35
CA ASN A 82 -31.23 -14.28 -8.41
C ASN A 82 -31.84 -13.85 -9.75
N LYS A 83 -32.62 -12.75 -9.70
CA LYS A 83 -33.29 -12.21 -10.87
C LYS A 83 -32.29 -11.58 -11.84
N VAL A 84 -32.30 -12.03 -13.10
CA VAL A 84 -31.67 -11.32 -14.23
C VAL A 84 -32.52 -10.11 -14.58
N ILE A 85 -31.89 -8.94 -14.70
CA ILE A 85 -32.56 -7.71 -15.12
C ILE A 85 -32.02 -7.35 -16.50
N ILE A 86 -32.90 -7.18 -17.49
CA ILE A 86 -32.50 -6.60 -18.77
C ILE A 86 -32.38 -5.08 -18.57
N SER A 87 -31.17 -4.54 -18.71
CA SER A 87 -30.87 -3.12 -18.54
C SER A 87 -30.89 -2.35 -19.87
N GLY A 88 -30.71 -3.04 -20.99
CA GLY A 88 -30.65 -2.45 -22.31
C GLY A 88 -30.75 -3.52 -23.39
N PHE A 89 -31.12 -3.13 -24.60
CA PHE A 89 -31.13 -4.01 -25.76
C PHE A 89 -31.15 -3.17 -27.03
N GLU A 90 -30.62 -3.75 -28.11
CA GLU A 90 -30.71 -3.20 -29.45
C GLU A 90 -30.95 -4.35 -30.41
N PHE A 91 -32.00 -4.24 -31.22
CA PHE A 91 -32.33 -5.21 -32.25
C PHE A 91 -32.27 -4.50 -33.61
N THR A 92 -31.30 -4.88 -34.43
CA THR A 92 -30.98 -4.18 -35.68
C THR A 92 -31.87 -4.64 -36.84
N GLY A 93 -32.52 -5.80 -36.71
CA GLY A 93 -33.47 -6.34 -37.68
C GLY A 93 -34.53 -5.31 -38.09
N PRO A 94 -34.63 -4.93 -39.38
CA PRO A 94 -35.40 -3.77 -39.83
C PRO A 94 -36.91 -3.92 -39.61
N GLN A 95 -37.40 -5.15 -39.49
CA GLN A 95 -38.81 -5.44 -39.23
C GLN A 95 -39.13 -5.50 -37.73
N ILE A 96 -38.13 -5.65 -36.87
CA ILE A 96 -38.31 -5.74 -35.41
C ILE A 96 -38.25 -4.35 -34.76
N SER A 97 -37.42 -3.46 -35.30
CA SER A 97 -37.23 -2.10 -34.79
C SER A 97 -38.47 -1.21 -34.95
N ASN A 98 -39.38 -1.52 -35.88
CA ASN A 98 -40.49 -0.65 -36.26
C ASN A 98 -41.86 -0.97 -35.63
N ASP A 99 -42.05 -2.16 -35.02
CA ASP A 99 -43.40 -2.68 -34.67
C ASP A 99 -43.63 -2.94 -33.15
N ASN A 100 -42.94 -2.27 -32.22
CA ASN A 100 -42.91 -2.59 -30.77
C ASN A 100 -42.47 -4.03 -30.41
N LEU A 101 -42.06 -4.82 -31.42
CA LEU A 101 -41.61 -6.20 -31.27
C LEU A 101 -40.33 -6.31 -30.44
N ASN A 102 -39.53 -5.22 -30.38
CA ASN A 102 -38.38 -5.11 -29.50
C ASN A 102 -38.71 -5.33 -28.01
N LEU A 103 -39.85 -4.83 -27.52
CA LEU A 103 -40.29 -5.03 -26.13
C LEU A 103 -40.71 -6.48 -25.87
N ILE A 104 -41.39 -7.11 -26.82
CA ILE A 104 -41.79 -8.52 -26.74
C ILE A 104 -40.54 -9.41 -26.74
N LEU A 105 -39.61 -9.14 -27.66
CA LEU A 105 -38.37 -9.89 -27.77
C LEU A 105 -37.54 -9.78 -26.48
N SER A 106 -37.42 -8.58 -25.90
CA SER A 106 -36.80 -8.38 -24.59
C SER A 106 -37.47 -9.23 -23.49
N ALA A 107 -38.81 -9.24 -23.42
CA ALA A 107 -39.54 -10.07 -22.45
C ALA A 107 -39.30 -11.59 -22.64
N LEU A 108 -39.20 -12.06 -23.90
CA LEU A 108 -38.88 -13.45 -24.20
C LEU A 108 -37.46 -13.80 -23.74
N PHE A 109 -36.48 -12.93 -23.98
CA PHE A 109 -35.13 -13.12 -23.49
C PHE A 109 -35.04 -13.12 -21.97
N ASN A 110 -35.84 -12.31 -21.27
CA ASN A 110 -35.91 -12.36 -19.81
C ASN A 110 -36.36 -13.75 -19.31
N GLY A 111 -37.37 -14.35 -19.96
CA GLY A 111 -37.80 -15.73 -19.69
C GLY A 111 -36.73 -16.78 -20.02
N TRP A 112 -36.01 -16.57 -21.13
CA TRP A 112 -34.92 -17.45 -21.54
C TRP A 112 -33.76 -17.42 -20.54
N PHE A 113 -33.28 -16.24 -20.13
CA PHE A 113 -32.20 -16.11 -19.14
C PHE A 113 -32.60 -16.74 -17.81
N LYS A 114 -33.82 -16.53 -17.33
CA LYS A 114 -34.32 -17.18 -16.11
C LYS A 114 -34.24 -18.72 -16.18
N SER A 115 -34.43 -19.30 -17.35
CA SER A 115 -34.45 -20.75 -17.54
C SER A 115 -33.08 -21.34 -17.88
N ASN A 116 -32.13 -20.52 -18.34
CA ASN A 116 -30.86 -20.98 -18.92
C ASN A 116 -29.61 -20.37 -18.26
N LEU A 117 -29.74 -19.50 -17.25
CA LEU A 117 -28.58 -18.87 -16.62
C LEU A 117 -27.62 -19.89 -16.00
N SER A 118 -28.11 -21.05 -15.55
CA SER A 118 -27.25 -22.13 -15.04
C SER A 118 -26.29 -22.71 -16.08
N ALA A 119 -26.59 -22.55 -17.38
CA ALA A 119 -25.68 -22.93 -18.46
C ALA A 119 -24.51 -21.94 -18.63
N PHE A 120 -24.65 -20.71 -18.11
CA PHE A 120 -23.58 -19.73 -18.05
C PHE A 120 -22.67 -20.00 -16.86
N ASN A 121 -21.71 -20.91 -17.06
CA ASN A 121 -20.79 -21.41 -16.04
C ASN A 121 -19.44 -20.67 -16.02
N GLN A 122 -19.40 -19.43 -16.51
CA GLN A 122 -18.19 -18.61 -16.46
C GLN A 122 -17.76 -18.41 -15.01
N ILE A 123 -16.51 -18.80 -14.71
CA ILE A 123 -15.86 -18.49 -13.44
C ILE A 123 -15.30 -17.07 -13.56
N PHE A 124 -15.71 -16.17 -12.67
CA PHE A 124 -15.23 -14.79 -12.62
C PHE A 124 -13.95 -14.66 -11.78
N ALA A 125 -13.89 -15.42 -10.69
CA ALA A 125 -12.74 -15.54 -9.82
C ALA A 125 -12.86 -16.81 -8.96
N VAL A 126 -11.75 -17.23 -8.37
CA VAL A 126 -11.70 -18.28 -7.34
C VAL A 126 -11.10 -17.69 -6.08
N ILE A 127 -11.75 -17.92 -4.95
CA ILE A 127 -11.32 -17.38 -3.65
C ILE A 127 -11.16 -18.53 -2.67
N LEU A 128 -9.98 -18.58 -2.05
CA LEU A 128 -9.68 -19.47 -0.94
C LEU A 128 -9.76 -18.69 0.37
N ILE A 129 -10.55 -19.20 1.31
CA ILE A 129 -10.67 -18.63 2.67
C ILE A 129 -10.28 -19.68 3.70
N GLY A 130 -9.77 -19.24 4.85
CA GLY A 130 -9.41 -20.13 5.96
C GLY A 130 -8.13 -20.94 5.75
N LEU A 131 -7.35 -20.61 4.74
CA LEU A 131 -6.02 -21.17 4.51
C LEU A 131 -5.03 -20.75 5.60
N ARG A 132 -4.11 -21.65 5.94
CA ARG A 132 -2.96 -21.32 6.78
C ARG A 132 -1.69 -21.16 5.95
N ALA A 133 -0.95 -20.09 6.23
CA ALA A 133 0.35 -19.84 5.62
C ALA A 133 1.39 -20.82 6.17
N LYS A 134 2.26 -21.38 5.33
CA LYS A 134 3.44 -22.12 5.82
C LYS A 134 4.40 -21.21 6.60
N ASN A 135 4.56 -19.96 6.16
CA ASN A 135 5.23 -18.92 6.93
C ASN A 135 4.18 -18.07 7.66
N SER A 136 4.14 -18.19 8.99
CA SER A 136 3.18 -17.49 9.84
C SER A 136 3.26 -15.96 9.73
N ASP A 137 4.41 -15.39 9.32
CA ASP A 137 4.58 -13.95 9.15
C ASP A 137 3.68 -13.36 8.05
N TYR A 138 3.20 -14.21 7.13
CA TYR A 138 2.30 -13.82 6.06
C TYR A 138 0.85 -14.24 6.29
N GLN A 139 0.51 -14.85 7.43
CA GLN A 139 -0.85 -15.32 7.70
C GLN A 139 -1.90 -14.21 7.57
N TRP A 140 -1.52 -12.96 7.89
CA TRP A 140 -2.40 -11.80 7.76
C TRP A 140 -2.80 -11.49 6.32
N LEU A 141 -2.10 -12.01 5.30
CA LEU A 141 -2.47 -11.83 3.90
C LEU A 141 -3.58 -12.79 3.44
N TYR A 142 -3.89 -13.80 4.24
CA TYR A 142 -4.82 -14.86 3.86
C TYR A 142 -6.27 -14.47 4.19
N PRO A 143 -7.20 -14.56 3.23
CA PRO A 143 -8.60 -14.21 3.44
C PRO A 143 -9.29 -15.09 4.48
N SER A 144 -10.09 -14.47 5.35
CA SER A 144 -11.03 -15.13 6.27
C SER A 144 -12.49 -15.00 5.82
N ALA A 145 -12.80 -13.99 5.02
CA ALA A 145 -14.08 -13.83 4.34
C ALA A 145 -13.90 -13.05 3.05
N TYR A 146 -14.89 -13.13 2.17
CA TYR A 146 -14.84 -12.46 0.88
C TYR A 146 -16.18 -11.85 0.48
N SER A 147 -16.09 -10.89 -0.43
CA SER A 147 -17.17 -10.35 -1.24
C SER A 147 -16.58 -10.00 -2.61
N TYR A 148 -17.40 -9.43 -3.49
CA TYR A 148 -16.96 -8.90 -4.77
C TYR A 148 -17.70 -7.60 -5.05
N ALA A 149 -17.15 -6.75 -5.89
CA ALA A 149 -17.89 -5.63 -6.42
C ALA A 149 -17.41 -5.27 -7.81
N ALA A 150 -18.31 -4.66 -8.58
CA ALA A 150 -17.98 -3.99 -9.83
C ALA A 150 -18.33 -2.51 -9.72
N ASN A 151 -17.52 -1.68 -10.34
CA ASN A 151 -17.76 -0.24 -10.35
C ASN A 151 -17.15 0.37 -11.61
N SER A 152 -17.58 1.58 -11.95
CA SER A 152 -17.07 2.34 -13.09
C SER A 152 -16.70 3.75 -12.67
N SER A 153 -15.71 4.34 -13.34
CA SER A 153 -15.40 5.76 -13.20
C SER A 153 -16.58 6.61 -13.65
N LEU A 154 -16.68 7.83 -13.11
CA LEU A 154 -17.74 8.79 -13.46
C LEU A 154 -17.79 9.11 -14.96
N ASP A 155 -16.62 9.15 -15.62
CA ASP A 155 -16.50 9.34 -17.08
C ASP A 155 -16.75 8.06 -17.88
N SER A 156 -17.04 6.95 -17.20
CA SER A 156 -17.22 5.61 -17.75
C SER A 156 -16.05 5.09 -18.61
N GLN A 157 -14.84 5.65 -18.47
CA GLN A 157 -13.65 5.22 -19.23
C GLN A 157 -12.90 4.06 -18.57
N THR A 158 -13.10 3.83 -17.27
CA THR A 158 -12.50 2.71 -16.54
C THR A 158 -13.57 1.99 -15.75
N THR A 159 -13.72 0.70 -16.01
CA THR A 159 -14.54 -0.21 -15.21
C THR A 159 -13.62 -1.21 -14.54
N GLY A 160 -13.93 -1.55 -13.30
CA GLY A 160 -13.19 -2.53 -12.50
C GLY A 160 -14.14 -3.54 -11.89
N PHE A 161 -13.72 -4.79 -11.89
CA PHE A 161 -14.29 -5.86 -11.07
C PHE A 161 -13.23 -6.25 -10.05
N GLY A 162 -13.61 -6.34 -8.78
CA GLY A 162 -12.67 -6.61 -7.70
C GLY A 162 -13.24 -7.61 -6.70
N ILE A 163 -12.33 -8.39 -6.13
CA ILE A 163 -12.58 -9.27 -5.00
C ILE A 163 -12.26 -8.45 -3.75
N LEU A 164 -13.17 -8.45 -2.79
CA LEU A 164 -13.01 -7.77 -1.51
C LEU A 164 -12.77 -8.84 -0.46
N THR A 165 -11.69 -8.74 0.32
CA THR A 165 -11.37 -9.73 1.35
C THR A 165 -11.26 -9.10 2.72
N LEU A 166 -11.74 -9.82 3.73
CA LEU A 166 -11.37 -9.61 5.11
C LEU A 166 -10.30 -10.63 5.48
N ILE A 167 -9.47 -10.26 6.44
CA ILE A 167 -8.32 -11.06 6.91
C ILE A 167 -8.31 -11.10 8.45
N GLU A 168 -7.43 -11.93 9.00
CA GLU A 168 -7.25 -12.11 10.45
C GLU A 168 -8.51 -12.63 11.15
N GLY A 169 -9.21 -13.58 10.53
CA GLY A 169 -10.39 -14.24 11.12
C GLY A 169 -11.65 -13.36 11.13
N ARG A 170 -11.59 -12.13 10.60
CA ARG A 170 -12.75 -11.26 10.46
C ARG A 170 -13.69 -11.83 9.39
N THR A 171 -14.95 -12.02 9.77
CA THR A 171 -16.00 -12.54 8.90
C THR A 171 -17.18 -11.57 8.74
N ASP A 172 -17.36 -10.67 9.70
CA ASP A 172 -18.41 -9.65 9.65
C ASP A 172 -17.97 -8.43 8.81
N THR A 173 -18.75 -8.13 7.78
CA THR A 173 -18.59 -6.93 6.95
C THR A 173 -19.30 -5.71 7.55
N GLY A 174 -20.11 -5.88 8.61
CA GLY A 174 -20.81 -4.80 9.30
C GLY A 174 -21.61 -3.92 8.34
N LYS A 175 -21.30 -2.61 8.33
CA LYS A 175 -21.91 -1.61 7.43
C LYS A 175 -21.03 -1.29 6.21
N LEU A 176 -20.01 -2.10 5.91
CA LEU A 176 -19.09 -1.82 4.81
C LEU A 176 -19.85 -1.85 3.48
N GLN A 177 -19.58 -0.84 2.65
CA GLN A 177 -20.16 -0.77 1.32
C GLN A 177 -19.50 -1.82 0.42
N GLN A 178 -20.31 -2.54 -0.35
CA GLN A 178 -19.84 -3.40 -1.43
C GLN A 178 -19.46 -2.52 -2.63
N SER A 179 -18.25 -1.97 -2.63
CA SER A 179 -17.73 -1.10 -3.69
C SER A 179 -16.22 -1.28 -3.84
N VAL A 180 -15.71 -0.99 -5.04
CA VAL A 180 -14.28 -0.97 -5.36
C VAL A 180 -13.88 0.42 -5.84
N ASP A 181 -12.70 0.88 -5.43
CA ASP A 181 -12.14 2.15 -5.89
C ASP A 181 -11.42 1.95 -7.24
N ILE A 182 -12.03 2.44 -8.32
CA ILE A 182 -11.47 2.39 -9.67
C ILE A 182 -10.19 3.22 -9.81
N SER A 183 -9.96 4.17 -8.90
CA SER A 183 -8.75 5.00 -8.91
C SER A 183 -7.48 4.17 -8.72
N ALA A 184 -7.55 3.04 -8.01
CA ALA A 184 -6.44 2.11 -7.89
C ALA A 184 -6.03 1.53 -9.26
N LEU A 185 -6.99 1.15 -10.11
CA LEU A 185 -6.70 0.70 -11.48
C LEU A 185 -6.10 1.82 -12.33
N ARG A 186 -6.60 3.06 -12.20
CA ARG A 186 -6.04 4.21 -12.91
C ARG A 186 -4.59 4.49 -12.48
N LEU A 187 -4.28 4.33 -11.20
CA LEU A 187 -2.95 4.53 -10.63
C LEU A 187 -1.92 3.56 -11.21
N VAL A 188 -2.31 2.30 -11.43
CA VAL A 188 -1.39 1.25 -11.91
C VAL A 188 -1.31 1.17 -13.44
N LYS A 189 -2.37 1.56 -14.16
CA LYS A 189 -2.44 1.54 -15.63
C LYS A 189 -1.29 2.29 -16.30
N ARG A 190 -0.83 3.40 -15.72
CA ARG A 190 0.31 4.19 -16.25
C ARG A 190 1.63 3.40 -16.29
N PHE A 191 1.72 2.29 -15.57
CA PHE A 191 2.87 1.38 -15.55
C PHE A 191 2.62 0.11 -16.38
N GLY A 192 1.56 0.06 -17.20
CA GLY A 192 1.22 -1.11 -18.00
C GLY A 192 0.58 -2.26 -17.21
N ALA A 193 0.15 -2.01 -15.97
CA ALA A 193 -0.61 -2.99 -15.18
C ALA A 193 -2.11 -2.94 -15.52
N ASN A 194 -2.75 -4.11 -15.49
CA ASN A 194 -4.19 -4.29 -15.72
C ASN A 194 -4.92 -4.88 -14.49
N LEU A 195 -4.18 -5.22 -13.44
CA LEU A 195 -4.68 -5.66 -12.14
C LEU A 195 -4.08 -4.76 -11.04
N ALA A 196 -4.91 -4.37 -10.07
CA ALA A 196 -4.48 -3.65 -8.88
C ALA A 196 -4.79 -4.48 -7.64
N LEU A 197 -3.78 -4.71 -6.82
CA LEU A 197 -3.89 -5.29 -5.49
C LEU A 197 -3.77 -4.15 -4.48
N VAL A 198 -4.72 -4.07 -3.55
CA VAL A 198 -4.82 -2.94 -2.61
C VAL A 198 -4.85 -3.46 -1.19
N ILE A 199 -3.86 -3.05 -0.39
CA ILE A 199 -3.82 -3.30 1.05
C ILE A 199 -4.22 -2.02 1.78
N SER A 200 -5.22 -2.13 2.64
CA SER A 200 -5.71 -0.98 3.41
C SER A 200 -4.62 -0.37 4.29
N LYS A 201 -4.69 0.95 4.50
CA LYS A 201 -3.80 1.69 5.40
C LYS A 201 -3.70 1.07 6.78
N ALA A 202 -4.83 0.65 7.35
CA ALA A 202 -4.85 0.04 8.68
C ALA A 202 -4.01 -1.24 8.75
N MET A 203 -4.04 -2.06 7.69
CA MET A 203 -3.25 -3.29 7.63
C MET A 203 -1.78 -3.00 7.34
N PHE A 204 -1.49 -2.00 6.51
CA PHE A 204 -0.12 -1.52 6.28
C PHE A 204 0.50 -0.98 7.58
N VAL A 205 -0.24 -0.17 8.35
CA VAL A 205 0.21 0.35 9.64
C VAL A 205 0.47 -0.80 10.62
N LYS A 206 -0.49 -1.72 10.76
CA LYS A 206 -0.41 -2.84 11.71
C LYS A 206 0.71 -3.84 11.41
N HIS A 207 0.86 -4.26 10.15
CA HIS A 207 1.75 -5.38 9.81
C HIS A 207 3.11 -4.96 9.25
N ILE A 208 3.22 -3.72 8.76
CA ILE A 208 4.45 -3.20 8.16
C ILE A 208 5.04 -2.07 9.02
N LEU A 209 4.28 -1.01 9.30
CA LEU A 209 4.83 0.13 10.04
C LEU A 209 5.10 -0.17 11.52
N LEU A 210 4.32 -1.03 12.18
CA LEU A 210 4.59 -1.42 13.57
C LEU A 210 5.97 -2.10 13.71
N LYS A 211 6.31 -3.01 12.79
CA LYS A 211 7.64 -3.64 12.74
C LYS A 211 8.74 -2.61 12.51
N ALA A 212 8.48 -1.61 11.67
CA ALA A 212 9.41 -0.51 11.48
C ALA A 212 9.54 0.41 12.72
N ALA A 213 8.46 0.68 13.45
CA ALA A 213 8.52 1.44 14.69
C ALA A 213 9.44 0.76 15.72
N VAL A 214 9.31 -0.58 15.85
CA VAL A 214 10.18 -1.39 16.71
C VAL A 214 11.65 -1.29 16.28
N SER A 215 11.94 -1.28 14.98
CA SER A 215 13.33 -1.20 14.48
C SER A 215 13.97 0.18 14.66
N LEU A 216 13.17 1.24 14.77
CA LEU A 216 13.62 2.62 14.93
C LEU A 216 13.98 2.95 16.38
N ILE A 217 13.38 2.27 17.37
CA ILE A 217 13.51 2.60 18.79
C ILE A 217 14.33 1.54 19.53
N LYS A 218 15.33 2.00 20.29
CA LYS A 218 16.25 1.14 21.03
C LYS A 218 15.52 0.23 22.03
N ASN A 219 15.79 -1.07 21.92
CA ASN A 219 15.26 -2.10 22.83
C ASN A 219 13.73 -2.05 22.99
N SER A 220 13.03 -1.60 21.96
CA SER A 220 11.57 -1.56 21.98
C SER A 220 10.97 -2.88 21.53
N GLN A 221 9.68 -3.04 21.83
CA GLN A 221 8.85 -4.16 21.41
C GLN A 221 7.49 -3.63 20.96
N GLU A 222 6.69 -4.46 20.27
CA GLU A 222 5.39 -4.04 19.73
C GLU A 222 4.46 -3.43 20.79
N SER A 223 4.49 -3.95 22.03
CA SER A 223 3.66 -3.45 23.14
C SER A 223 4.05 -2.06 23.66
N ASP A 224 5.22 -1.54 23.26
CA ASP A 224 5.62 -0.16 23.54
C ASP A 224 4.94 0.84 22.61
N PHE A 225 4.20 0.35 21.60
CA PHE A 225 3.45 1.15 20.65
C PHE A 225 1.97 0.83 20.68
N THR A 226 1.16 1.83 20.35
CA THR A 226 -0.27 1.67 20.10
C THR A 226 -0.62 2.22 18.73
N ILE A 227 -1.55 1.54 18.06
CA ILE A 227 -2.18 2.05 16.85
C ILE A 227 -3.33 2.96 17.30
N SER A 228 -3.52 4.10 16.65
CA SER A 228 -4.66 4.98 16.91
C SER A 228 -5.99 4.29 16.65
N ASP A 229 -7.08 4.76 17.26
CA ASP A 229 -8.42 4.16 17.10
C ASP A 229 -8.89 4.08 15.63
N SER A 230 -8.39 5.00 14.79
CA SER A 230 -8.67 5.00 13.34
C SER A 230 -7.89 3.93 12.56
N GLY A 231 -6.88 3.31 13.19
CA GLY A 231 -5.97 2.37 12.54
C GLY A 231 -4.88 3.02 11.69
N LEU A 232 -4.80 4.35 11.65
CA LEU A 232 -4.07 5.06 10.59
C LEU A 232 -2.67 5.52 10.99
N SER A 233 -2.33 5.49 12.28
CA SER A 233 -1.05 5.95 12.82
C SER A 233 -0.62 5.13 14.04
N LEU A 234 0.67 5.17 14.35
CA LEU A 234 1.30 4.54 15.51
C LEU A 234 1.89 5.61 16.43
N THR A 235 1.86 5.37 17.74
CA THR A 235 2.57 6.18 18.73
C THR A 235 3.10 5.35 19.89
N ASN A 236 4.08 5.85 20.64
CA ASN A 236 4.64 5.16 21.79
C ASN A 236 3.81 5.37 23.06
N THR A 237 3.58 4.29 23.81
CA THR A 237 2.67 4.28 24.98
C THR A 237 3.31 4.76 26.28
N ARG A 238 4.64 4.88 26.29
CA ARG A 238 5.47 5.26 27.43
C ARG A 238 6.72 5.99 26.97
N GLU A 239 7.45 6.55 27.93
CA GLU A 239 8.79 7.06 27.68
C GLU A 239 9.73 5.94 27.18
N ILE A 240 10.49 6.24 26.13
CA ILE A 240 11.39 5.31 25.43
C ILE A 240 12.68 6.03 25.02
N VAL A 241 13.79 5.31 24.94
CA VAL A 241 15.04 5.84 24.38
C VAL A 241 14.97 5.70 22.87
N TRP A 242 15.16 6.79 22.14
CA TRP A 242 15.17 6.76 20.68
C TRP A 242 16.29 5.84 20.19
N GLN A 243 17.54 6.26 20.36
CA GLN A 243 18.75 5.48 20.08
C GLN A 243 19.94 6.01 20.89
N ASP A 244 21.03 5.24 20.90
CA ASP A 244 22.34 5.71 21.34
C ASP A 244 23.09 6.28 20.14
N PHE A 245 23.07 7.60 19.99
CA PHE A 245 23.77 8.29 18.91
C PHE A 245 25.23 8.55 19.28
N ASP A 246 26.15 8.20 18.39
CA ASP A 246 27.54 8.63 18.47
C ASP A 246 27.62 10.15 18.23
N ALA A 247 28.11 10.87 19.23
CA ALA A 247 28.29 12.32 19.20
C ALA A 247 29.73 12.75 18.91
N GLY A 248 30.61 11.82 18.53
CA GLY A 248 32.04 12.06 18.31
C GLY A 248 32.85 12.01 19.61
N ASP A 249 34.18 11.95 19.47
CA ASP A 249 35.14 11.92 20.60
C ASP A 249 34.85 10.84 21.66
N GLY A 250 34.26 9.71 21.24
CA GLY A 250 33.88 8.61 22.14
C GLY A 250 32.68 8.92 23.04
N LYS A 251 31.93 9.99 22.76
CA LYS A 251 30.71 10.36 23.51
C LYS A 251 29.47 9.78 22.84
N THR A 252 28.51 9.37 23.67
CA THR A 252 27.22 8.88 23.23
C THR A 252 26.12 9.75 23.82
N VAL A 253 25.11 10.05 23.01
CA VAL A 253 23.90 10.75 23.41
C VAL A 253 22.72 9.81 23.24
N SER A 254 21.88 9.71 24.27
CA SER A 254 20.70 8.84 24.25
C SER A 254 19.43 9.66 24.46
N PRO A 255 18.85 10.27 23.39
CA PRO A 255 17.64 11.08 23.52
C PRO A 255 16.47 10.24 23.98
N VAL A 256 15.74 10.77 24.95
CA VAL A 256 14.55 10.17 25.52
C VAL A 256 13.32 10.79 24.87
N LEU A 257 12.48 9.96 24.28
CA LEU A 257 11.18 10.37 23.75
C LEU A 257 10.14 10.27 24.85
N PRO A 258 9.39 11.35 25.14
CA PRO A 258 8.27 11.28 26.06
C PRO A 258 7.20 10.36 25.50
N LYS A 259 6.28 9.93 26.37
CA LYS A 259 5.04 9.29 25.93
C LYS A 259 4.35 10.12 24.84
N ASP A 260 3.81 9.45 23.83
CA ASP A 260 3.15 10.05 22.66
C ASP A 260 4.09 10.94 21.79
N GLY A 261 5.40 10.91 22.05
CA GLY A 261 6.42 11.70 21.35
C GLY A 261 6.90 11.11 20.03
N PHE A 262 6.51 9.88 19.69
CA PHE A 262 6.78 9.24 18.40
C PHE A 262 5.48 9.10 17.61
N ILE A 263 5.50 9.47 16.32
CA ILE A 263 4.39 9.23 15.40
C ILE A 263 4.94 8.61 14.13
N LEU A 264 4.34 7.51 13.69
CA LEU A 264 4.61 6.89 12.39
C LEU A 264 3.29 6.62 11.68
N THR A 265 3.15 7.14 10.47
CA THR A 265 1.89 7.06 9.71
C THR A 265 2.15 6.99 8.22
N LEU A 266 1.20 6.44 7.48
CA LEU A 266 1.10 6.63 6.03
C LEU A 266 0.32 7.94 5.80
N GLN A 267 0.74 8.81 4.89
CA GLN A 267 0.03 10.05 4.52
C GLN A 267 0.06 10.18 3.00
N SER A 268 -1.09 10.01 2.34
CA SER A 268 -1.18 10.06 0.89
C SER A 268 -0.16 9.09 0.25
N ASP A 269 0.93 9.60 -0.30
CA ASP A 269 1.94 8.82 -1.02
C ASP A 269 3.31 8.71 -0.33
N TYR A 270 3.39 9.04 0.97
CA TYR A 270 4.61 8.91 1.75
C TYR A 270 4.35 8.36 3.15
N ILE A 271 5.38 7.74 3.73
CA ILE A 271 5.43 7.40 5.15
C ILE A 271 5.98 8.63 5.88
N HIS A 272 5.27 9.10 6.90
CA HIS A 272 5.66 10.24 7.72
C HIS A 272 6.12 9.75 9.10
N ILE A 273 7.30 10.19 9.51
CA ILE A 273 7.81 10.04 10.87
C ILE A 273 7.83 11.40 11.54
N THR A 274 7.32 11.45 12.76
CA THR A 274 7.48 12.58 13.67
C THR A 274 8.11 12.08 14.97
N LEU A 275 9.13 12.78 15.44
CA LEU A 275 9.67 12.67 16.79
C LEU A 275 9.52 14.04 17.44
N GLN A 276 8.91 14.11 18.62
CA GLN A 276 8.60 15.34 19.31
C GLN A 276 9.09 15.27 20.75
N GLY A 277 9.77 16.33 21.18
CA GLY A 277 10.23 16.47 22.57
C GLY A 277 11.31 15.46 22.96
N ALA A 278 11.99 14.83 21.98
CA ALA A 278 13.14 13.98 22.26
C ALA A 278 14.19 14.81 23.00
N HIS A 279 14.66 14.37 24.16
CA HIS A 279 15.52 15.23 24.98
C HIS A 279 16.67 14.49 25.64
N TYR A 280 17.74 15.23 25.90
CA TYR A 280 18.91 14.74 26.62
C TYR A 280 19.66 15.90 27.29
N ARG A 281 20.58 15.57 28.20
CA ARG A 281 21.39 16.52 28.95
C ARG A 281 22.86 16.39 28.53
N PRO A 282 23.37 17.20 27.59
CA PRO A 282 24.78 17.13 27.17
C PRO A 282 25.75 17.48 28.29
N GLN A 283 25.33 18.35 29.21
CA GLN A 283 26.09 18.77 30.38
C GLN A 283 25.16 19.28 31.49
N GLU A 284 25.69 19.43 32.69
CA GLU A 284 24.96 20.05 33.79
C GLU A 284 24.51 21.47 33.41
N GLY A 285 23.32 21.86 33.85
CA GLY A 285 22.69 23.13 33.50
C GLY A 285 22.00 23.22 32.13
N VAL A 286 22.21 22.28 31.19
CA VAL A 286 21.68 22.39 29.81
C VAL A 286 20.80 21.19 29.44
N THR A 287 19.56 21.43 29.04
CA THR A 287 18.70 20.38 28.44
C THR A 287 18.42 20.71 26.99
N VAL A 288 18.68 19.75 26.10
CA VAL A 288 18.36 19.86 24.68
C VAL A 288 17.06 19.11 24.41
N TYR A 289 16.11 19.77 23.76
CA TYR A 289 14.91 19.19 23.19
C TYR A 289 15.02 19.21 21.66
N MET A 290 14.63 18.12 21.03
CA MET A 290 14.70 17.90 19.60
C MET A 290 13.34 17.44 19.08
N GLY A 291 13.01 17.91 17.89
CA GLY A 291 11.96 17.39 17.05
C GLY A 291 12.52 16.99 15.68
N LEU A 292 11.95 15.96 15.07
CA LEU A 292 12.29 15.52 13.73
C LEU A 292 11.00 15.20 12.97
N GLU A 293 10.90 15.71 11.75
CA GLU A 293 9.87 15.32 10.78
C GLU A 293 10.54 14.81 9.52
N GLN A 294 10.10 13.65 9.00
CA GLN A 294 10.66 13.02 7.80
C GLN A 294 9.59 12.34 6.96
N ASN A 295 9.66 12.55 5.64
CA ASN A 295 8.77 11.97 4.65
C ASN A 295 9.51 11.01 3.72
N PHE A 296 9.06 9.75 3.64
CA PHE A 296 9.68 8.71 2.81
C PHE A 296 8.73 8.29 1.70
N ARG A 297 9.16 8.47 0.46
CA ARG A 297 8.48 8.01 -0.75
C ARG A 297 9.18 6.79 -1.30
N TYR A 298 8.44 5.90 -1.94
CA TYR A 298 8.95 4.62 -2.43
C TYR A 298 8.63 4.43 -3.91
N LYS A 299 9.52 3.72 -4.61
CA LYS A 299 9.40 3.30 -6.00
C LYS A 299 9.66 1.80 -6.14
N VAL A 300 9.36 1.26 -7.32
CA VAL A 300 9.80 -0.08 -7.71
C VAL A 300 11.07 0.01 -8.54
N GLY A 301 12.06 -0.81 -8.18
CA GLY A 301 13.26 -1.07 -8.98
C GLY A 301 13.33 -2.54 -9.40
N GLU A 302 14.40 -2.90 -10.10
CA GLU A 302 14.69 -4.28 -10.49
C GLU A 302 16.08 -4.67 -9.97
N ASN A 303 16.19 -5.79 -9.26
CA ASN A 303 17.48 -6.30 -8.80
C ASN A 303 18.27 -6.99 -9.93
N ALA A 304 19.48 -7.48 -9.64
CA ALA A 304 20.34 -8.21 -10.58
C ALA A 304 19.67 -9.42 -11.26
N LYS A 305 18.62 -9.98 -10.65
CA LYS A 305 17.85 -11.12 -11.18
C LYS A 305 16.66 -10.68 -12.05
N GLY A 306 16.45 -9.38 -12.23
CA GLY A 306 15.27 -8.82 -12.89
C GLY A 306 14.00 -8.94 -12.04
N GLU A 307 14.13 -9.16 -10.73
CA GLU A 307 12.98 -9.28 -9.83
C GLU A 307 12.61 -7.91 -9.25
N PRO A 308 11.30 -7.65 -9.02
CA PRO A 308 10.83 -6.37 -8.54
C PRO A 308 11.22 -6.14 -7.07
N VAL A 309 11.76 -4.97 -6.76
CA VAL A 309 12.11 -4.53 -5.40
C VAL A 309 11.38 -3.24 -5.03
N PHE A 310 11.09 -3.05 -3.74
CA PHE A 310 10.40 -1.84 -3.24
C PHE A 310 11.36 -1.04 -2.36
N VAL A 311 11.76 0.12 -2.84
CA VAL A 311 12.86 0.93 -2.28
C VAL A 311 12.49 2.41 -2.22
N PRO A 312 13.13 3.22 -1.37
CA PRO A 312 12.92 4.66 -1.37
C PRO A 312 13.24 5.28 -2.73
N ASP A 313 12.49 6.31 -3.13
CA ASP A 313 12.80 7.06 -4.35
C ASP A 313 13.88 8.13 -4.11
N GLU A 314 14.45 8.68 -5.20
CA GLU A 314 15.55 9.66 -5.16
C GLU A 314 15.14 11.00 -4.52
N LYS A 315 13.83 11.32 -4.49
CA LYS A 315 13.27 12.51 -3.85
C LYS A 315 12.82 12.24 -2.41
N GLY A 316 12.71 10.98 -2.03
CA GLY A 316 12.20 10.47 -0.77
C GLY A 316 13.27 10.26 0.28
N LEU A 317 14.41 10.98 0.18
CA LEU A 317 15.53 11.00 1.13
C LEU A 317 15.15 11.44 2.55
N GLY A 318 13.86 11.61 2.85
CA GLY A 318 13.39 12.34 4.00
C GLY A 318 13.54 13.83 3.72
N ASP A 319 12.43 14.52 3.50
CA ASP A 319 12.40 15.97 3.67
C ASP A 319 12.58 16.29 5.15
N ALA A 320 13.79 16.07 5.68
CA ALA A 320 14.00 16.05 7.11
C ALA A 320 14.07 17.47 7.64
N GLN A 321 13.11 17.79 8.50
CA GLN A 321 13.14 18.99 9.29
C GLN A 321 13.51 18.62 10.72
N VAL A 322 14.64 19.15 11.19
CA VAL A 322 15.04 19.05 12.58
C VAL A 322 14.72 20.38 13.26
N SER A 323 13.98 20.33 14.36
CA SER A 323 13.76 21.47 15.24
C SER A 323 14.43 21.23 16.59
N CYS A 324 15.03 22.27 17.16
CA CYS A 324 15.76 22.15 18.42
C CYS A 324 15.42 23.31 19.34
N SER A 325 15.30 23.01 20.63
CA SER A 325 15.17 23.99 21.70
C SER A 325 16.12 23.64 22.84
N VAL A 326 16.93 24.60 23.26
CA VAL A 326 17.91 24.45 24.32
C VAL A 326 17.41 25.22 25.53
N LYS A 327 17.18 24.53 26.65
CA LYS A 327 16.77 25.14 27.92
C LYS A 327 17.95 25.21 28.89
N PHE A 328 18.12 26.37 29.49
CA PHE A 328 19.17 26.64 30.48
C PHE A 328 18.59 26.70 31.90
N ASP A 329 19.34 26.19 32.86
CA ASP A 329 19.05 26.47 34.27
C ASP A 329 19.25 27.98 34.56
N LYS A 330 18.44 28.52 35.48
CA LYS A 330 18.33 29.97 35.78
C LYS A 330 19.65 30.70 36.09
N TRP A 331 20.71 29.96 36.41
CA TRP A 331 22.01 30.48 36.82
C TRP A 331 23.03 30.61 35.66
N MET A 332 22.69 30.19 34.43
CA MET A 332 23.61 30.22 33.29
C MET A 332 23.31 31.34 32.28
N GLN A 333 24.37 31.85 31.64
CA GLN A 333 24.26 32.86 30.56
C GLN A 333 23.94 32.18 29.22
N ALA A 334 22.84 32.58 28.59
CA ALA A 334 22.23 31.85 27.48
C ALA A 334 23.06 31.86 26.18
N MET A 335 23.67 32.98 25.78
CA MET A 335 24.18 33.16 24.41
C MET A 335 25.50 32.44 24.07
N GLU A 336 26.54 32.48 24.92
CA GLU A 336 27.81 31.79 24.63
C GLU A 336 27.68 30.26 24.70
N ILE A 337 26.87 29.75 25.64
CA ILE A 337 26.59 28.31 25.76
C ILE A 337 25.77 27.84 24.56
N THR A 338 24.86 28.67 24.05
CA THR A 338 24.04 28.33 22.88
C THR A 338 24.87 28.00 21.64
N MET A 339 25.94 28.74 21.34
CA MET A 339 26.79 28.43 20.17
C MET A 339 27.52 27.09 20.32
N GLY A 340 27.96 26.75 21.55
CA GLY A 340 28.51 25.43 21.87
C GLY A 340 27.48 24.30 21.80
N VAL A 341 26.21 24.59 22.11
CA VAL A 341 25.11 23.61 22.02
C VAL A 341 24.66 23.43 20.57
N ILE A 342 24.55 24.49 19.78
CA ILE A 342 24.34 24.42 18.32
C ILE A 342 25.44 23.58 17.69
N ALA A 343 26.70 23.79 18.09
CA ALA A 343 27.82 22.94 17.69
C ALA A 343 27.59 21.47 18.06
N SER A 344 27.24 21.16 19.31
CA SER A 344 26.97 19.76 19.72
C SER A 344 25.81 19.11 18.94
N ILE A 345 24.75 19.87 18.65
CA ILE A 345 23.58 19.37 17.93
C ILE A 345 23.87 19.25 16.44
N ALA A 346 24.59 20.22 15.87
CA ALA A 346 25.11 20.13 14.51
C ALA A 346 25.99 18.89 14.37
N ALA A 347 26.84 18.56 15.35
CA ALA A 347 27.64 17.33 15.33
C ALA A 347 26.77 16.05 15.34
N VAL A 348 25.69 16.00 16.15
CA VAL A 348 24.73 14.88 16.19
C VAL A 348 23.98 14.72 14.85
N ILE A 349 23.64 15.82 14.19
CA ILE A 349 22.90 15.82 12.91
C ILE A 349 23.85 15.60 11.72
N SER A 350 25.06 16.16 11.74
CA SER A 350 25.95 16.29 10.58
C SER A 350 26.94 15.16 10.37
N LEU A 351 27.16 14.29 11.38
CA LEU A 351 28.32 13.40 11.49
C LEU A 351 29.62 14.20 11.61
N GLY A 352 30.54 13.82 12.48
CA GLY A 352 31.88 14.40 12.46
C GLY A 352 32.51 14.26 11.07
N THR A 353 32.48 15.30 10.23
CA THR A 353 33.65 16.15 9.94
C THR A 353 33.50 17.09 8.72
N LEU A 354 32.49 17.01 7.83
CA LEU A 354 32.46 17.90 6.63
C LEU A 354 31.18 18.73 6.40
N ALA A 355 29.97 18.20 6.61
CA ALA A 355 28.73 19.00 6.52
C ALA A 355 28.42 19.81 7.79
N TYR A 356 29.18 19.59 8.86
CA TYR A 356 29.06 20.26 10.14
C TYR A 356 29.01 21.79 9.99
N GLY A 357 29.94 22.36 9.21
CA GLY A 357 30.01 23.80 9.00
C GLY A 357 28.74 24.35 8.36
N ALA A 358 28.20 23.65 7.35
CA ALA A 358 26.97 24.06 6.67
C ALA A 358 25.74 23.93 7.58
N ILE A 359 25.60 22.82 8.31
CA ILE A 359 24.48 22.59 9.23
C ILE A 359 24.53 23.56 10.41
N ALA A 360 25.70 23.76 11.02
CA ALA A 360 25.89 24.73 12.10
C ALA A 360 25.59 26.16 11.63
N THR A 361 26.01 26.54 10.42
CA THR A 361 25.70 27.85 9.84
C THR A 361 24.19 28.03 9.62
N ARG A 362 23.50 27.01 9.10
CA ARG A 362 22.03 27.04 8.91
C ARG A 362 21.29 27.11 10.24
N ALA A 363 21.71 26.32 11.22
CA ALA A 363 21.16 26.38 12.57
C ALA A 363 21.35 27.78 13.18
N ALA A 364 22.55 28.36 13.06
CA ALA A 364 22.83 29.71 13.53
C ALA A 364 21.98 30.77 12.82
N SER A 365 21.68 30.61 11.53
CA SER A 365 20.84 31.56 10.78
C SER A 365 19.36 31.55 11.18
N THR A 366 18.86 30.46 11.79
CA THR A 366 17.47 30.35 12.25
C THR A 366 17.32 30.57 13.75
N LEU A 367 18.39 31.03 14.41
CA LEU A 367 18.46 31.16 15.85
C LEU A 367 17.48 32.24 16.35
N MET A 368 16.65 31.87 17.31
CA MET A 368 15.74 32.78 18.00
C MET A 368 15.83 32.60 19.51
N ALA A 369 16.00 33.70 20.24
CA ALA A 369 15.93 33.72 21.70
C ALA A 369 14.46 33.77 22.16
N ALA A 370 14.09 32.85 23.05
CA ALA A 370 12.79 32.83 23.73
C ALA A 370 13.01 33.24 25.19
N GLU A 371 13.19 34.54 25.43
CA GLU A 371 13.58 35.09 26.74
C GLU A 371 12.59 34.74 27.86
N SER A 372 11.28 34.69 27.55
CA SER A 372 10.24 34.32 28.52
C SER A 372 10.35 32.88 29.01
N GLU A 373 11.01 31.99 28.25
CA GLU A 373 11.15 30.57 28.56
C GLU A 373 12.57 30.17 28.98
N GLY A 374 13.53 31.12 28.98
CA GLY A 374 14.95 30.81 29.22
C GLY A 374 15.50 29.83 28.19
N ALA A 375 15.00 29.89 26.95
CA ALA A 375 15.30 28.92 25.90
C ALA A 375 15.82 29.58 24.62
N VAL A 376 16.56 28.81 23.83
CA VAL A 376 16.98 29.21 22.48
C VAL A 376 16.56 28.14 21.48
N MET A 377 15.97 28.57 20.37
CA MET A 377 15.40 27.69 19.35
C MET A 377 16.07 27.87 17.99
N PHE A 378 16.17 26.80 17.23
CA PHE A 378 16.60 26.83 15.83
C PHE A 378 15.99 25.64 15.06
N SER A 379 16.01 25.74 13.73
CA SER A 379 15.55 24.68 12.83
C SER A 379 16.54 24.48 11.69
N VAL A 380 16.69 23.24 11.24
CA VAL A 380 17.51 22.88 10.08
C VAL A 380 16.67 22.05 9.14
N ASN A 381 16.63 22.44 7.86
CA ASN A 381 16.16 21.59 6.79
C ASN A 381 17.36 20.89 6.14
N THR A 382 17.32 19.56 6.04
CA THR A 382 18.43 18.77 5.49
C THR A 382 18.35 18.57 3.97
N THR A 383 17.23 18.92 3.32
CA THR A 383 17.02 18.70 1.88
C THR A 383 17.99 19.47 0.98
N GLU A 384 18.52 20.59 1.47
CA GLU A 384 19.47 21.43 0.72
C GLU A 384 20.94 21.07 1.01
N ALA A 385 21.23 20.08 1.86
CA ALA A 385 22.58 19.57 2.01
C ALA A 385 22.82 18.54 0.90
N GLU A 386 23.66 18.87 -0.09
CA GLU A 386 24.15 17.88 -1.05
C GLU A 386 24.90 16.79 -0.27
N LEU A 387 24.22 15.68 -0.01
CA LEU A 387 24.81 14.53 0.66
C LEU A 387 25.62 13.79 -0.41
N VAL A 388 26.95 13.81 -0.28
CA VAL A 388 27.84 13.16 -1.24
C VAL A 388 27.67 11.65 -1.11
N THR A 389 27.39 10.93 -2.21
CA THR A 389 27.14 9.46 -2.25
C THR A 389 28.16 8.62 -1.45
N ALA A 390 29.44 9.04 -1.46
CA ALA A 390 30.52 8.38 -0.71
C ALA A 390 30.35 8.48 0.82
N GLU A 391 29.81 9.61 1.31
CA GLU A 391 29.58 9.84 2.74
C GLU A 391 28.41 8.99 3.23
N ALA A 392 27.31 8.95 2.48
CA ALA A 392 26.16 8.14 2.85
C ALA A 392 26.49 6.64 2.94
N THR A 393 27.30 6.14 2.01
CA THR A 393 27.78 4.76 2.02
C THR A 393 28.63 4.46 3.27
N THR A 394 29.41 5.45 3.74
CA THR A 394 30.21 5.31 4.95
C THR A 394 29.34 5.24 6.20
N VAL A 395 28.29 6.07 6.28
CA VAL A 395 27.32 6.04 7.38
C VAL A 395 26.55 4.73 7.40
N ALA A 396 26.09 4.27 6.24
CA ALA A 396 25.41 2.99 6.11
C ALA A 396 26.29 1.81 6.55
N ARG A 397 27.59 1.84 6.24
CA ARG A 397 28.56 0.85 6.74
C ARG A 397 28.71 0.90 8.26
N ASN A 398 28.74 2.09 8.84
CA ASN A 398 28.79 2.26 10.30
C ASN A 398 27.52 1.70 10.97
N ILE A 399 26.34 1.97 10.40
CA ILE A 399 25.06 1.41 10.86
C ILE A 399 25.06 -0.11 10.76
N ALA A 400 25.61 -0.68 9.68
CA ALA A 400 25.75 -2.14 9.52
C ALA A 400 26.65 -2.74 10.63
N ASN A 401 27.65 -1.99 11.08
CA ASN A 401 28.57 -2.39 12.16
C ASN A 401 28.04 -2.07 13.57
N GLY A 402 26.79 -1.61 13.70
CA GLY A 402 26.14 -1.31 14.98
C GLY A 402 26.38 0.10 15.52
N ALA A 403 27.14 0.94 14.82
CA ALA A 403 27.26 2.35 15.17
C ALA A 403 26.06 3.13 14.66
N VAL A 404 25.27 3.69 15.58
CA VAL A 404 24.13 4.54 15.23
C VAL A 404 24.61 5.98 15.23
N SER A 405 24.72 6.54 14.03
CA SER A 405 25.09 7.93 13.81
C SER A 405 24.20 8.51 12.70
N ASN A 406 23.99 9.82 12.72
CA ASN A 406 23.03 10.52 11.87
C ASN A 406 21.58 9.99 12.00
N PRO A 407 20.74 10.64 12.81
CA PRO A 407 19.37 10.22 13.01
C PRO A 407 18.54 10.10 11.72
N THR A 408 18.85 10.92 10.70
CA THR A 408 18.18 10.88 9.40
C THR A 408 18.51 9.63 8.60
N ILE A 409 19.80 9.34 8.41
CA ILE A 409 20.23 8.14 7.67
C ILE A 409 19.85 6.87 8.44
N PHE A 410 19.98 6.89 9.77
CA PHE A 410 19.53 5.80 10.62
C PHE A 410 18.04 5.49 10.39
N ASN A 411 17.18 6.51 10.43
CA ASN A 411 15.75 6.32 10.21
C ASN A 411 15.46 5.76 8.81
N ILE A 412 16.08 6.31 7.75
CA ILE A 412 15.93 5.81 6.38
C ILE A 412 16.29 4.31 6.32
N VAL A 413 17.47 3.94 6.81
CA VAL A 413 17.99 2.57 6.74
C VAL A 413 17.09 1.62 7.53
N LYS A 414 16.75 1.94 8.77
CA LYS A 414 15.95 1.05 9.63
C LYS A 414 14.50 0.91 9.18
N LEU A 415 13.89 2.02 8.76
CA LEU A 415 12.53 2.02 8.20
C LEU A 415 12.49 1.16 6.93
N THR A 416 13.39 1.43 5.98
CA THR A 416 13.44 0.73 4.70
C THR A 416 13.74 -0.76 4.89
N SER A 417 14.72 -1.08 5.75
CA SER A 417 15.08 -2.47 6.07
C SER A 417 13.90 -3.24 6.66
N ALA A 418 13.15 -2.62 7.59
CA ALA A 418 11.98 -3.24 8.20
C ALA A 418 10.80 -3.39 7.23
N ILE A 419 10.56 -2.42 6.35
CA ILE A 419 9.53 -2.52 5.31
C ILE A 419 9.86 -3.66 4.35
N ILE A 420 11.10 -3.71 3.87
CA ILE A 420 11.58 -4.79 3.00
C ILE A 420 11.45 -6.14 3.73
N ALA A 421 11.83 -6.24 5.00
CA ALA A 421 11.64 -7.46 5.78
C ALA A 421 10.17 -7.88 5.87
N ALA A 422 9.26 -6.93 6.06
CA ALA A 422 7.83 -7.22 6.18
C ALA A 422 7.20 -7.71 4.86
N ILE A 423 7.68 -7.24 3.70
CA ILE A 423 7.14 -7.63 2.39
C ILE A 423 7.91 -8.76 1.73
N ALA A 424 9.24 -8.76 1.79
CA ALA A 424 10.09 -9.76 1.15
C ALA A 424 10.43 -10.94 2.08
N GLY A 425 10.15 -10.83 3.38
CA GLY A 425 10.41 -11.88 4.38
C GLY A 425 11.87 -11.93 4.85
N THR A 426 12.72 -11.06 4.30
CA THR A 426 14.10 -10.88 4.73
C THR A 426 14.48 -9.40 4.61
N ALA A 427 15.31 -8.93 5.53
CA ALA A 427 15.72 -7.54 5.57
C ALA A 427 16.82 -7.26 4.53
N ALA A 428 16.76 -6.09 3.88
CA ALA A 428 17.92 -5.57 3.16
C ALA A 428 18.95 -5.00 4.16
N GLY A 429 20.24 -5.25 3.88
CA GLY A 429 21.33 -4.67 4.65
C GLY A 429 21.45 -3.16 4.43
N ALA A 430 22.07 -2.46 5.39
CA ALA A 430 22.23 -1.00 5.31
C ALA A 430 23.00 -0.54 4.07
N ILE A 431 24.02 -1.31 3.64
CA ILE A 431 24.81 -1.02 2.44
C ILE A 431 23.93 -1.14 1.19
N ALA A 432 23.18 -2.24 1.04
CA ALA A 432 22.26 -2.43 -0.09
C ALA A 432 21.21 -1.32 -0.19
N ILE A 433 20.67 -0.87 0.95
CA ILE A 433 19.73 0.26 1.00
C ILE A 433 20.42 1.56 0.56
N SER A 434 21.63 1.81 1.03
CA SER A 434 22.41 2.98 0.60
C SER A 434 22.70 2.95 -0.90
N GLU A 435 23.09 1.81 -1.46
CA GLU A 435 23.37 1.68 -2.89
C GLU A 435 22.10 1.85 -3.73
N ALA A 436 20.98 1.30 -3.28
CA ALA A 436 19.68 1.50 -3.91
C ALA A 436 19.28 2.98 -3.95
N ILE A 437 19.58 3.74 -2.89
CA ILE A 437 19.23 5.16 -2.78
C ILE A 437 20.19 6.03 -3.59
N TYR A 438 21.50 5.89 -3.38
CA TYR A 438 22.49 6.86 -3.87
C TYR A 438 23.14 6.49 -5.20
N LYS A 439 22.98 5.23 -5.64
CA LYS A 439 23.51 4.74 -6.92
C LYS A 439 22.43 4.14 -7.82
N SER A 440 21.20 3.99 -7.33
CA SER A 440 20.15 3.21 -8.01
C SER A 440 20.59 1.77 -8.32
N GLU A 441 21.42 1.18 -7.46
CA GLU A 441 21.88 -0.21 -7.55
C GLU A 441 21.06 -1.09 -6.61
N TYR A 442 20.35 -2.08 -7.14
CA TYR A 442 19.35 -2.85 -6.39
C TYR A 442 19.72 -4.33 -6.19
N ASP A 443 20.93 -4.71 -6.54
CA ASP A 443 21.35 -6.11 -6.70
C ASP A 443 21.13 -6.96 -5.45
N ASP A 444 21.39 -6.37 -4.29
CA ASP A 444 21.27 -7.01 -2.98
C ASP A 444 19.93 -6.71 -2.28
N VAL A 445 18.97 -6.11 -2.98
CA VAL A 445 17.64 -5.83 -2.44
C VAL A 445 16.72 -7.03 -2.68
N PRO A 446 16.14 -7.62 -1.62
CA PRO A 446 15.18 -8.72 -1.74
C PRO A 446 13.93 -8.35 -2.53
N SER A 447 13.48 -9.26 -3.39
CA SER A 447 12.23 -9.09 -4.12
C SER A 447 11.01 -9.25 -3.22
N PHE A 448 9.99 -8.44 -3.48
CA PHE A 448 8.67 -8.57 -2.86
C PHE A 448 7.66 -9.29 -3.77
N TYR A 449 8.11 -9.97 -4.82
CA TYR A 449 7.24 -10.74 -5.72
C TYR A 449 6.43 -11.80 -4.96
N HIS A 450 7.06 -12.51 -4.02
CA HIS A 450 6.38 -13.53 -3.21
C HIS A 450 5.19 -12.96 -2.45
N PHE A 451 5.33 -11.76 -1.87
CA PHE A 451 4.25 -11.05 -1.20
C PHE A 451 2.99 -10.89 -2.07
N ALA A 452 3.18 -10.40 -3.31
CA ALA A 452 2.10 -10.24 -4.26
C ALA A 452 1.52 -11.60 -4.68
N SER A 453 2.38 -12.62 -4.81
CA SER A 453 1.98 -13.98 -5.20
C SER A 453 1.08 -14.68 -4.18
N ILE A 454 1.24 -14.40 -2.88
CA ILE A 454 0.36 -14.96 -1.84
C ILE A 454 -1.08 -14.48 -2.05
N ILE A 455 -1.25 -13.19 -2.30
CA ILE A 455 -2.58 -12.59 -2.45
C ILE A 455 -3.23 -13.04 -3.76
N THR A 456 -2.47 -13.10 -4.86
CA THR A 456 -2.99 -13.60 -6.14
C THR A 456 -3.18 -15.12 -6.16
N GLY A 457 -2.51 -15.86 -5.26
CA GLY A 457 -2.72 -17.29 -5.04
C GLY A 457 -3.98 -17.61 -4.23
N THR A 458 -4.41 -16.73 -3.34
CA THR A 458 -5.66 -16.89 -2.57
C THR A 458 -6.88 -16.28 -3.25
N SER A 459 -6.66 -15.33 -4.18
CA SER A 459 -7.69 -14.69 -5.01
C SER A 459 -7.30 -14.81 -6.48
N VAL A 460 -7.71 -15.92 -7.09
CA VAL A 460 -7.24 -16.37 -8.40
C VAL A 460 -8.21 -15.92 -9.49
N TRP A 461 -7.72 -15.17 -10.47
CA TRP A 461 -8.47 -14.89 -11.70
C TRP A 461 -8.41 -16.09 -12.67
N PRO A 462 -9.50 -16.39 -13.40
CA PRO A 462 -9.50 -17.46 -14.39
C PRO A 462 -8.45 -17.18 -15.47
N HIS A 463 -7.80 -18.24 -15.97
CA HIS A 463 -6.79 -18.17 -17.03
C HIS A 463 -5.55 -17.32 -16.74
N MET A 464 -5.25 -16.99 -15.47
CA MET A 464 -3.97 -16.35 -15.13
C MET A 464 -2.81 -17.26 -15.50
N LYS A 465 -2.09 -16.88 -16.56
CA LYS A 465 -0.78 -17.44 -16.87
C LYS A 465 0.22 -16.28 -16.82
N ASN A 466 1.22 -16.39 -15.95
CA ASN A 466 2.32 -15.42 -15.82
C ASN A 466 1.88 -14.03 -15.34
N ILE A 467 1.87 -13.84 -14.02
CA ILE A 467 1.67 -12.53 -13.40
C ILE A 467 3.00 -11.79 -13.36
N THR A 468 3.05 -10.55 -13.86
CA THR A 468 4.23 -9.70 -13.75
C THR A 468 3.95 -8.50 -12.87
N LEU A 469 4.79 -8.23 -11.87
CA LEU A 469 4.69 -7.01 -11.08
C LEU A 469 5.26 -5.83 -11.85
N LYS A 470 4.48 -4.75 -11.97
CA LYS A 470 4.86 -3.55 -12.72
C LYS A 470 5.10 -2.33 -11.86
N SER A 471 4.40 -2.24 -10.73
CA SER A 471 4.49 -1.08 -9.86
C SER A 471 4.04 -1.43 -8.45
N ALA A 472 4.48 -0.60 -7.51
CA ALA A 472 3.98 -0.55 -6.15
C ALA A 472 4.05 0.91 -5.70
N SER A 473 3.00 1.39 -5.04
CA SER A 473 2.88 2.79 -4.66
C SER A 473 2.09 2.93 -3.37
N LEU A 474 2.38 4.02 -2.67
CA LEU A 474 1.61 4.49 -1.53
C LEU A 474 0.56 5.49 -2.03
N ALA A 475 -0.70 5.31 -1.63
CA ALA A 475 -1.83 6.18 -1.98
C ALA A 475 -2.96 6.06 -0.93
N ASP A 476 -2.65 6.41 0.32
CA ASP A 476 -3.44 6.12 1.54
C ASP A 476 -3.84 4.64 1.68
N SER A 477 -3.11 3.80 0.95
CA SER A 477 -3.19 2.36 0.85
C SER A 477 -1.89 1.92 0.20
N PHE A 478 -1.56 0.64 0.30
CA PHE A 478 -0.45 0.07 -0.44
C PHE A 478 -1.00 -0.61 -1.69
N VAL A 479 -0.73 -0.01 -2.85
CA VAL A 479 -1.28 -0.43 -4.14
C VAL A 479 -0.17 -1.06 -4.97
N ILE A 480 -0.34 -2.34 -5.32
CA ILE A 480 0.57 -3.09 -6.18
C ILE A 480 -0.10 -3.28 -7.55
N GLY A 481 0.56 -2.85 -8.62
CA GLY A 481 0.14 -3.02 -9.99
C GLY A 481 0.73 -4.28 -10.61
N LEU A 482 -0.13 -5.14 -11.12
CA LEU A 482 0.21 -6.41 -11.74
C LEU A 482 -0.29 -6.43 -13.19
N GLU A 483 0.46 -7.06 -14.08
CA GLU A 483 0.06 -7.39 -15.44
C GLU A 483 -0.30 -8.88 -15.50
N LEU A 484 -1.56 -9.16 -15.86
CA LEU A 484 -2.04 -10.46 -16.28
C LEU A 484 -1.89 -10.57 -17.80
N LYS A 485 -1.23 -11.61 -18.30
CA LYS A 485 -1.02 -11.87 -19.72
C LYS A 485 -1.93 -12.97 -20.27
#